data_AF-A0A7W1NWA1-F1
#
_entry.id   AF-A0A7W1NWA1-F1
#
_cell.length_a   1.000
_cell.length_b   1.000
_cell.length_c   1.000
_cell.angle_alpha   90.00
_cell.angle_beta   90.00
_cell.angle_gamma   90.00
#
_symmetry.space_group_name_H-M   'P 1'
#
loop_
_entity.id
_entity.type
_entity.pdbx_description
1 polymer ?
#
loop_
_entity_poly.entity_id
_entity_poly.type
_entity_poly.pdbx_seq_one_letter_code
_entity_poly.pdbx_strand_id
1 'polypeptide(L)'
;MARYVRLITALILFLLIFTSGGNITPIEAQAAPAKTILVVVNDSASNKFGRYLGEILIAEGLSSYDVTTVTSASASVLAQYKVVVLAQTPLTSAQATAFTTYVNGGGYLIAMRPDSQITSLFGLTGSATTQTNGYLKMSGSGPSQGLSTETLQIHGTVDKYTTGAATTIAQLYSNATTSTTFPAVVQSTSGHGTAFLYDLPTNIIYTRQGNPNNGNVDSDGDGILRTIDLFQTSGGGAPWIDRDKMPIPQADQQQRLLARLIQQAITNYQPMPQLWYFPGTTKTVLISTSDAHANPTNWYQQVVDIMNSHNAKDTFYLSIGGGLTDQSVQTWRTQGHEFGIHPYANKPDPYPPFNITNLNQGFDVYTDWFGMTFSSPVSRTVRIHQVAWSGWTDAADIAVNHGMALDANFYNWGPWLQKPDGSWAHGYVTGSGQPMKFI
;
A
#
# COMPACT_ATOMS: atom_id res chain seq x y z
N MET A 1 -70.64 26.22 15.76
CA MET A 1 -69.72 27.11 15.02
C MET A 1 -68.23 26.78 15.23
N ALA A 2 -67.76 26.36 16.41
CA ALA A 2 -66.32 26.17 16.66
C ALA A 2 -65.62 25.01 15.91
N ARG A 3 -66.36 23.99 15.44
CA ARG A 3 -65.77 22.86 14.67
C ARG A 3 -65.53 23.18 13.19
N TYR A 4 -66.27 24.11 12.61
CA TYR A 4 -66.12 24.51 11.19
C TYR A 4 -64.97 25.50 10.99
N VAL A 5 -64.67 26.32 11.99
CA VAL A 5 -63.55 27.28 11.94
C VAL A 5 -62.20 26.54 11.89
N ARG A 6 -62.03 25.46 12.66
CA ARG A 6 -60.76 24.68 12.69
C ARG A 6 -60.48 23.92 11.38
N LEU A 7 -61.51 23.49 10.66
CA LEU A 7 -61.34 22.81 9.37
C LEU A 7 -60.92 23.80 8.27
N ILE A 8 -61.47 25.01 8.29
CA ILE A 8 -61.15 26.06 7.30
C ILE A 8 -59.75 26.63 7.54
N THR A 9 -59.33 26.82 8.80
CA THR A 9 -57.96 27.26 9.11
C THR A 9 -56.90 26.22 8.70
N ALA A 10 -57.19 24.92 8.87
CA ALA A 10 -56.30 23.85 8.43
C ALA A 10 -56.22 23.76 6.89
N LEU A 11 -57.33 23.97 6.18
CA LEU A 11 -57.35 23.94 4.71
C LEU A 11 -56.59 25.14 4.10
N ILE A 12 -56.68 26.32 4.72
CA ILE A 12 -55.97 27.53 4.27
C ILE A 12 -54.45 27.41 4.54
N LEU A 13 -54.04 26.81 5.67
CA LEU A 13 -52.63 26.55 5.93
C LEU A 13 -52.05 25.49 4.98
N PHE A 14 -52.84 24.48 4.61
CA PHE A 14 -52.40 23.46 3.64
C PHE A 14 -52.32 24.01 2.22
N LEU A 15 -53.21 24.93 1.83
CA LEU A 15 -53.13 25.60 0.52
C LEU A 15 -51.95 26.58 0.43
N LEU A 16 -51.61 27.28 1.51
CA LEU A 16 -50.50 28.24 1.53
C LEU A 16 -49.11 27.56 1.46
N ILE A 17 -48.98 26.29 1.84
CA ILE A 17 -47.72 25.52 1.72
C ILE A 17 -47.49 25.04 0.28
N PHE A 18 -48.54 24.92 -0.55
CA PHE A 18 -48.41 24.49 -1.95
C PHE A 18 -48.36 25.64 -2.96
N THR A 19 -48.63 26.88 -2.56
CA THR A 19 -48.57 28.05 -3.47
C THR A 19 -47.29 28.88 -3.37
N SER A 20 -46.39 28.58 -2.43
CA SER A 20 -45.00 29.06 -2.48
C SER A 20 -44.11 28.06 -3.21
N GLY A 21 -44.56 27.60 -4.39
CA GLY A 21 -43.70 26.95 -5.37
C GLY A 21 -42.74 27.98 -5.95
N GLY A 22 -41.81 28.47 -5.12
CA GLY A 22 -40.58 29.05 -5.65
C GLY A 22 -39.97 27.99 -6.56
N ASN A 23 -39.59 28.38 -7.77
CA ASN A 23 -38.81 27.52 -8.64
C ASN A 23 -37.61 27.02 -7.83
N ILE A 24 -37.67 25.78 -7.35
CA ILE A 24 -36.49 25.08 -6.90
C ILE A 24 -35.80 24.75 -8.21
N THR A 25 -35.03 25.70 -8.73
CA THR A 25 -33.95 25.37 -9.66
C THR A 25 -33.17 24.26 -8.97
N PRO A 26 -33.10 23.05 -9.55
CA PRO A 26 -32.15 22.07 -9.10
C PRO A 26 -30.82 22.80 -9.08
N ILE A 27 -30.18 22.87 -7.91
CA ILE A 27 -28.77 23.21 -7.89
C ILE A 27 -28.15 22.01 -8.61
N GLU A 28 -27.79 22.21 -9.89
CA GLU A 28 -26.99 21.22 -10.59
C GLU A 28 -25.80 20.94 -9.70
N ALA A 29 -25.61 19.67 -9.34
CA ALA A 29 -24.38 19.26 -8.70
C ALA A 29 -23.26 19.78 -9.59
N GLN A 30 -22.40 20.65 -9.04
CA GLN A 30 -21.24 21.13 -9.75
C GLN A 30 -20.55 19.91 -10.35
N ALA A 31 -20.30 19.94 -11.67
CA ALA A 31 -19.65 18.85 -12.38
C ALA A 31 -18.51 18.31 -11.50
N ALA A 32 -18.43 16.99 -11.36
CA ALA A 32 -17.43 16.35 -10.50
C ALA A 32 -16.09 17.07 -10.70
N PRO A 33 -15.44 17.55 -9.63
CA PRO A 33 -14.24 18.37 -9.76
C PRO A 33 -13.28 17.66 -10.71
N ALA A 34 -12.81 18.38 -11.73
CA ALA A 34 -11.96 17.81 -12.75
C ALA A 34 -10.80 17.07 -12.08
N LYS A 35 -10.75 15.74 -12.27
CA LYS A 35 -9.73 14.89 -11.65
C LYS A 35 -8.37 15.42 -12.04
N THR A 36 -7.51 15.63 -11.05
CA THR A 36 -6.30 16.43 -11.23
C THR A 36 -5.08 15.60 -11.65
N ILE A 37 -5.10 14.31 -11.31
CA ILE A 37 -4.00 13.37 -11.48
C ILE A 37 -4.38 12.30 -12.51
N LEU A 38 -3.54 12.12 -13.52
CA LEU A 38 -3.60 10.99 -14.44
C LEU A 38 -2.39 10.10 -14.25
N VAL A 39 -2.62 8.83 -13.94
CA VAL A 39 -1.58 7.79 -13.95
C VAL A 39 -1.55 7.16 -15.33
N VAL A 40 -0.39 7.21 -16.00
CA VAL A 40 -0.18 6.58 -17.30
C VAL A 40 0.66 5.32 -17.12
N VAL A 41 0.10 4.17 -17.51
CA VAL A 41 0.72 2.84 -17.37
C VAL A 41 0.99 2.20 -18.73
N ASN A 42 1.82 1.15 -18.74
CA ASN A 42 1.99 0.28 -19.89
C ASN A 42 1.80 -1.18 -19.49
N ASP A 43 0.56 -1.67 -19.60
CA ASP A 43 0.21 -3.05 -19.25
C ASP A 43 0.84 -4.10 -20.18
N SER A 44 1.36 -3.66 -21.33
CA SER A 44 2.07 -4.52 -22.29
C SER A 44 3.59 -4.55 -22.07
N ALA A 45 4.13 -3.74 -21.14
CA ALA A 45 5.54 -3.78 -20.79
C ALA A 45 5.88 -5.05 -20.00
N SER A 46 7.17 -5.42 -19.98
CA SER A 46 7.66 -6.52 -19.15
C SER A 46 7.51 -6.21 -17.66
N ASN A 47 7.79 -4.97 -17.25
CA ASN A 47 7.46 -4.47 -15.92
C ASN A 47 5.97 -4.10 -15.86
N LYS A 48 5.18 -4.87 -15.11
CA LYS A 48 3.73 -4.67 -14.95
C LYS A 48 3.33 -3.92 -13.69
N PHE A 49 4.30 -3.38 -12.93
CA PHE A 49 4.05 -2.76 -11.63
C PHE A 49 3.56 -1.31 -11.71
N GLY A 50 3.42 -0.74 -12.91
CA GLY A 50 2.98 0.65 -13.09
C GLY A 50 1.63 0.98 -12.45
N ARG A 51 0.69 0.02 -12.39
CA ARG A 51 -0.61 0.21 -11.73
C ARG A 51 -0.51 0.39 -10.22
N TYR A 52 0.57 -0.07 -9.61
CA TYR A 52 0.83 0.08 -8.17
C TYR A 52 1.07 1.55 -7.77
N LEU A 53 1.32 2.45 -8.72
CA LEU A 53 1.25 3.90 -8.47
C LEU A 53 -0.11 4.31 -7.89
N GLY A 54 -1.21 3.73 -8.37
CA GLY A 54 -2.54 3.98 -7.82
C GLY A 54 -2.66 3.57 -6.36
N GLU A 55 -2.12 2.40 -6.00
CA GLU A 55 -2.10 1.91 -4.62
C GLU A 55 -1.25 2.81 -3.71
N ILE A 56 -0.12 3.34 -4.20
CA ILE A 56 0.69 4.35 -3.49
C ILE A 56 -0.12 5.62 -3.26
N LEU A 57 -0.83 6.12 -4.27
CA LEU A 57 -1.65 7.32 -4.15
C LEU A 57 -2.78 7.12 -3.13
N ILE A 58 -3.46 5.98 -3.15
CA ILE A 58 -4.51 5.65 -2.17
C ILE A 58 -3.95 5.58 -0.75
N ALA A 59 -2.81 4.90 -0.55
CA ALA A 59 -2.16 4.80 0.77
C ALA A 59 -1.78 6.19 1.32
N GLU A 60 -1.37 7.10 0.44
CA GLU A 60 -1.07 8.49 0.76
C GLU A 60 -2.31 9.40 0.76
N GLY A 61 -3.53 8.86 0.69
CA GLY A 61 -4.77 9.63 0.79
C GLY A 61 -5.11 10.47 -0.45
N LEU A 62 -4.42 10.27 -1.57
CA LEU A 62 -4.64 10.90 -2.87
C LEU A 62 -5.55 10.04 -3.75
N SER A 63 -6.84 9.95 -3.40
CA SER A 63 -7.79 9.05 -4.06
C SER A 63 -8.42 9.57 -5.36
N SER A 64 -8.19 10.84 -5.72
CA SER A 64 -8.78 11.46 -6.91
C SER A 64 -7.83 11.41 -8.11
N TYR A 65 -7.73 10.25 -8.75
CA TYR A 65 -6.94 10.04 -9.97
C TYR A 65 -7.68 9.21 -11.01
N ASP A 66 -7.23 9.29 -12.26
CA ASP A 66 -7.58 8.35 -13.33
C ASP A 66 -6.37 7.54 -13.77
N VAL A 67 -6.62 6.40 -14.40
CA VAL A 67 -5.58 5.54 -14.99
C VAL A 67 -5.85 5.37 -16.48
N THR A 68 -4.83 5.54 -17.30
CA THR A 68 -4.88 5.24 -18.74
C THR A 68 -3.65 4.47 -19.18
N THR A 69 -3.74 3.78 -20.31
CA THR A 69 -2.55 3.21 -20.97
C THR A 69 -1.79 4.29 -21.74
N VAL A 70 -0.48 4.09 -21.92
CA VAL A 70 0.39 4.98 -22.71
C VAL A 70 -0.04 5.07 -24.19
N THR A 71 -0.71 4.05 -24.72
CA THR A 71 -1.30 4.06 -26.06
C THR A 71 -2.53 4.95 -26.17
N SER A 72 -3.28 5.12 -25.07
CA SER A 72 -4.49 5.94 -25.01
C SER A 72 -4.23 7.36 -24.51
N ALA A 73 -3.02 7.63 -23.99
CA ALA A 73 -2.58 8.92 -23.47
C ALA A 73 -2.26 9.94 -24.59
N SER A 74 -3.26 10.29 -25.40
CA SER A 74 -3.12 11.32 -26.44
C SER A 74 -2.94 12.72 -25.85
N ALA A 75 -2.46 13.68 -26.65
CA ALA A 75 -2.28 15.06 -26.21
C ALA A 75 -3.56 15.71 -25.64
N SER A 76 -4.73 15.39 -26.22
CA SER A 76 -6.02 15.90 -25.73
C SER A 76 -6.44 15.25 -24.41
N VAL A 77 -6.04 14.01 -24.15
CA VAL A 77 -6.24 13.35 -22.84
C VAL A 77 -5.31 13.98 -21.81
N LEU A 78 -4.01 14.08 -22.11
CA LEU A 78 -3.02 14.66 -21.19
C LEU A 78 -3.42 16.09 -20.76
N ALA A 79 -3.89 16.92 -21.70
CA ALA A 79 -4.29 18.31 -21.42
C ALA A 79 -5.50 18.47 -20.47
N GLN A 80 -6.26 17.40 -20.19
CA GLN A 80 -7.36 17.44 -19.23
C GLN A 80 -6.90 17.38 -17.78
N TYR A 81 -5.64 16.99 -17.53
CA TYR A 81 -5.10 16.78 -16.20
C TYR A 81 -3.99 17.77 -15.91
N LYS A 82 -3.87 18.16 -14.63
CA LYS A 82 -2.82 19.09 -14.21
C LYS A 82 -1.51 18.38 -13.90
N VAL A 83 -1.60 17.16 -13.36
CA VAL A 83 -0.46 16.30 -13.05
C VAL A 83 -0.63 14.97 -13.78
N VAL A 84 0.43 14.55 -14.45
CA VAL A 84 0.55 13.25 -15.08
C VAL A 84 1.68 12.49 -14.38
N VAL A 85 1.39 11.32 -13.88
CA VAL A 85 2.36 10.39 -13.28
C VAL A 85 2.59 9.25 -14.27
N LEU A 86 3.77 9.21 -14.87
CA LEU A 86 4.14 8.22 -15.88
C LEU A 86 4.93 7.07 -15.22
N ALA A 87 4.37 5.86 -15.29
CA ALA A 87 5.08 4.64 -14.90
C ALA A 87 6.28 4.38 -15.82
N GLN A 88 7.23 3.55 -15.38
CA GLN A 88 8.34 3.11 -16.23
C GLN A 88 7.81 2.47 -17.51
N THR A 89 8.12 3.08 -18.66
CA THR A 89 7.77 2.54 -19.97
C THR A 89 8.70 3.09 -21.05
N PRO A 90 9.06 2.29 -22.07
CA PRO A 90 9.58 2.86 -23.30
C PRO A 90 8.50 3.73 -23.97
N LEU A 91 8.93 4.74 -24.73
CA LEU A 91 8.05 5.62 -25.50
C LEU A 91 8.34 5.52 -26.99
N THR A 92 7.29 5.58 -27.81
CA THR A 92 7.45 5.93 -29.22
C THR A 92 7.74 7.42 -29.36
N SER A 93 8.35 7.86 -30.46
CA SER A 93 8.64 9.27 -30.68
C SER A 93 7.39 10.17 -30.68
N ALA A 94 6.25 9.64 -31.11
CA ALA A 94 4.97 10.34 -31.03
C ALA A 94 4.51 10.55 -29.58
N GLN A 95 4.65 9.54 -28.72
CA GLN A 95 4.34 9.66 -27.30
C GLN A 95 5.32 10.61 -26.59
N ALA A 96 6.61 10.52 -26.86
CA ALA A 96 7.61 11.45 -26.33
C ALA A 96 7.30 12.91 -26.70
N THR A 97 6.85 13.14 -27.95
CA THR A 97 6.40 14.46 -28.43
C THR A 97 5.14 14.93 -27.69
N ALA A 98 4.18 14.03 -27.43
CA ALA A 98 2.97 14.37 -26.69
C ALA A 98 3.27 14.79 -25.24
N PHE A 99 4.13 14.06 -24.53
CA PHE A 99 4.55 14.44 -23.17
C PHE A 99 5.35 15.74 -23.14
N THR A 100 6.24 15.94 -24.12
CA THR A 100 7.00 17.19 -24.27
C THR A 100 6.05 18.37 -24.48
N THR A 101 5.07 18.22 -25.36
CA THR A 101 4.06 19.26 -25.64
C THR A 101 3.24 19.56 -24.39
N TYR A 102 2.83 18.53 -23.65
CA TYR A 102 2.08 18.67 -22.40
C TYR A 102 2.86 19.47 -21.33
N VAL A 103 4.14 19.13 -21.10
CA VAL A 103 4.99 19.85 -20.14
C VAL A 103 5.22 21.30 -20.58
N ASN A 104 5.53 21.52 -21.87
CA ASN A 104 5.71 22.86 -22.42
C ASN A 104 4.43 23.72 -22.36
N GLY A 105 3.26 23.07 -22.36
CA GLY A 105 1.95 23.71 -22.13
C GLY A 105 1.62 24.02 -20.66
N GLY A 106 2.55 23.77 -19.72
CA GLY A 106 2.37 24.03 -18.29
C GLY A 106 1.76 22.86 -17.51
N GLY A 107 1.68 21.67 -18.12
CA GLY A 107 1.39 20.43 -17.42
C GLY A 107 2.53 20.03 -16.47
N TYR A 108 2.21 19.32 -15.40
CA TYR A 108 3.22 18.74 -14.51
C TYR A 108 3.39 17.26 -14.82
N LEU A 109 4.62 16.82 -15.09
CA LEU A 109 4.97 15.42 -15.37
C LEU A 109 5.90 14.91 -14.27
N ILE A 110 5.49 13.82 -13.62
CA ILE A 110 6.33 13.03 -12.72
C ILE A 110 6.56 11.66 -13.37
N ALA A 111 7.80 11.29 -13.67
CA ALA A 111 8.11 10.05 -14.36
C ALA A 111 8.98 9.11 -13.52
N MET A 112 8.67 7.81 -13.58
CA MET A 112 9.45 6.72 -12.99
C MET A 112 10.37 6.15 -14.06
N ARG A 113 11.70 6.20 -13.86
CA ARG A 113 12.74 5.83 -14.85
C ARG A 113 12.37 6.27 -16.27
N PRO A 114 12.33 7.59 -16.54
CA PRO A 114 11.82 8.10 -17.80
C PRO A 114 12.61 7.55 -19.01
N ASP A 115 11.89 7.31 -20.11
CA ASP A 115 12.50 7.03 -21.41
C ASP A 115 13.48 8.14 -21.81
N SER A 116 14.60 7.76 -22.42
CA SER A 116 15.70 8.68 -22.73
C SER A 116 15.25 9.86 -23.61
N GLN A 117 14.22 9.69 -24.43
CA GLN A 117 13.68 10.73 -25.32
C GLN A 117 13.07 11.94 -24.59
N ILE A 118 12.69 11.80 -23.32
CA ILE A 118 12.06 12.90 -22.54
C ILE A 118 12.91 13.37 -21.36
N THR A 119 14.16 12.89 -21.24
CA THR A 119 15.04 13.20 -20.11
C THR A 119 15.34 14.71 -19.96
N SER A 120 15.39 15.44 -21.07
CA SER A 120 15.59 16.88 -21.09
C SER A 120 14.48 17.66 -20.39
N LEU A 121 13.24 17.15 -20.34
CA LEU A 121 12.13 17.75 -19.59
C LEU A 121 12.41 17.85 -18.09
N PHE A 122 13.31 17.01 -17.59
CA PHE A 122 13.69 16.94 -16.18
C PHE A 122 15.02 17.65 -15.88
N GLY A 123 15.61 18.31 -16.89
CA GLY A 123 16.92 18.97 -16.76
C GLY A 123 18.11 18.02 -16.70
N LEU A 124 17.97 16.83 -17.28
CA LEU A 124 19.03 15.81 -17.39
C LEU A 124 19.72 15.94 -18.74
N THR A 125 21.06 15.84 -18.76
CA THR A 125 21.87 16.17 -19.95
C THR A 125 22.78 15.04 -20.44
N GLY A 126 22.90 13.94 -19.70
CA GLY A 126 23.66 12.77 -20.12
C GLY A 126 23.28 11.52 -19.33
N SER A 127 23.11 10.39 -20.02
CA SER A 127 22.99 9.08 -19.38
C SER A 127 24.37 8.47 -19.22
N ALA A 128 24.71 8.06 -18.01
CA ALA A 128 25.76 7.11 -17.74
C ALA A 128 25.18 5.69 -17.72
N THR A 129 25.91 4.75 -17.13
CA THR A 129 25.50 3.36 -16.91
C THR A 129 24.33 3.27 -15.92
N THR A 130 23.82 2.06 -15.70
CA THR A 130 22.84 1.81 -14.64
C THR A 130 23.53 1.34 -13.35
N GLN A 131 22.78 1.35 -12.26
CA GLN A 131 23.12 0.65 -11.02
C GLN A 131 21.96 -0.25 -10.62
N THR A 132 22.28 -1.45 -10.12
CA THR A 132 21.28 -2.30 -9.49
C THR A 132 21.29 -2.04 -8.00
N ASN A 133 20.10 -1.80 -7.44
CA ASN A 133 19.88 -1.39 -6.06
C ASN A 133 20.67 -0.12 -5.69
N GLY A 134 20.72 0.19 -4.40
CA GLY A 134 21.48 1.30 -3.86
C GLY A 134 20.72 1.93 -2.72
N TYR A 135 21.03 3.20 -2.46
CA TYR A 135 20.33 3.98 -1.45
C TYR A 135 20.05 5.39 -2.01
N LEU A 136 19.02 6.05 -1.50
CA LEU A 136 18.81 7.48 -1.70
C LEU A 136 18.90 8.22 -0.38
N LYS A 137 19.37 9.46 -0.42
CA LYS A 137 19.28 10.39 0.70
C LYS A 137 18.51 11.62 0.26
N MET A 138 17.41 11.92 0.94
CA MET A 138 16.61 13.12 0.65
C MET A 138 17.34 14.38 1.14
N SER A 139 17.10 15.51 0.47
CA SER A 139 17.75 16.79 0.81
C SER A 139 17.33 17.36 2.17
N GLY A 140 16.18 16.94 2.71
CA GLY A 140 15.60 17.51 3.93
C GLY A 140 14.96 18.89 3.71
N SER A 141 14.79 19.31 2.45
CA SER A 141 14.24 20.59 2.06
C SER A 141 13.11 20.44 1.03
N GLY A 142 12.31 21.50 0.85
CA GLY A 142 11.19 21.51 -0.09
C GLY A 142 10.22 20.35 0.16
N PRO A 143 9.84 19.56 -0.86
CA PRO A 143 8.96 18.39 -0.70
C PRO A 143 9.45 17.35 0.30
N SER A 144 10.76 17.27 0.57
CA SER A 144 11.34 16.32 1.52
C SER A 144 11.46 16.85 2.96
N GLN A 145 11.03 18.08 3.24
CA GLN A 145 11.18 18.69 4.56
C GLN A 145 10.47 17.89 5.66
N GLY A 146 11.21 17.48 6.68
CA GLY A 146 10.68 16.66 7.78
C GLY A 146 10.47 15.17 7.45
N LEU A 147 10.87 14.73 6.25
CA LEU A 147 11.11 13.31 5.97
C LEU A 147 12.51 12.94 6.47
N SER A 148 12.77 11.63 6.57
CA SER A 148 14.07 11.12 7.00
C SER A 148 15.20 11.64 6.10
N THR A 149 16.25 12.16 6.74
CA THR A 149 17.50 12.55 6.08
C THR A 149 18.55 11.45 6.14
N GLU A 150 18.19 10.25 6.60
CA GLU A 150 19.06 9.07 6.49
C GLU A 150 19.03 8.49 5.07
N THR A 151 20.01 7.65 4.75
CA THR A 151 19.98 6.85 3.52
C THR A 151 18.89 5.77 3.61
N LEU A 152 18.07 5.66 2.56
CA LEU A 152 16.99 4.68 2.41
C LEU A 152 17.29 3.77 1.22
N GLN A 153 17.01 2.48 1.34
CA GLN A 153 17.26 1.51 0.28
C GLN A 153 16.45 1.79 -0.99
N ILE A 154 17.08 1.49 -2.12
CA ILE A 154 16.44 1.32 -3.41
C ILE A 154 16.63 -0.14 -3.83
N HIS A 155 15.53 -0.83 -4.16
CA HIS A 155 15.51 -2.11 -4.84
C HIS A 155 15.14 -1.91 -6.32
N GLY A 156 15.89 -2.53 -7.21
CA GLY A 156 15.72 -2.42 -8.66
C GLY A 156 16.76 -1.52 -9.33
N THR A 157 16.60 -1.29 -10.62
CA THR A 157 17.57 -0.52 -11.42
C THR A 157 17.41 0.98 -11.22
N VAL A 158 18.53 1.68 -11.12
CA VAL A 158 18.63 3.15 -11.11
C VAL A 158 19.44 3.60 -12.32
N ASP A 159 18.91 4.53 -13.09
CA ASP A 159 19.60 5.16 -14.21
C ASP A 159 20.48 6.31 -13.71
N LYS A 160 21.77 6.29 -14.02
CA LYS A 160 22.68 7.34 -13.60
C LYS A 160 22.68 8.45 -14.63
N TYR A 161 21.98 9.54 -14.35
CA TYR A 161 22.02 10.74 -15.18
C TYR A 161 22.81 11.86 -14.52
N THR A 162 23.54 12.64 -15.32
CA THR A 162 24.06 13.92 -14.86
C THR A 162 22.98 14.99 -14.96
N THR A 163 22.97 15.90 -13.99
CA THR A 163 22.07 17.05 -13.98
C THR A 163 22.71 18.22 -14.72
N GLY A 164 21.91 18.92 -15.52
CA GLY A 164 22.21 20.29 -15.94
C GLY A 164 21.82 21.25 -14.83
N ALA A 165 20.71 21.98 -15.02
CA ALA A 165 20.16 22.95 -14.07
C ALA A 165 19.06 22.37 -13.15
N ALA A 166 18.88 21.06 -13.14
CA ALA A 166 17.87 20.40 -12.29
C ALA A 166 18.24 20.47 -10.81
N THR A 167 17.23 20.61 -9.95
CA THR A 167 17.39 20.50 -8.51
C THR A 167 17.36 19.04 -8.09
N THR A 168 18.41 18.56 -7.43
CA THR A 168 18.42 17.23 -6.81
C THR A 168 17.57 17.23 -5.54
N ILE A 169 16.48 16.45 -5.55
CA ILE A 169 15.58 16.26 -4.40
C ILE A 169 16.08 15.12 -3.51
N ALA A 170 16.67 14.09 -4.12
CA ALA A 170 17.35 13.01 -3.41
C ALA A 170 18.60 12.58 -4.17
N GLN A 171 19.70 12.39 -3.45
CA GLN A 171 21.00 11.97 -3.98
C GLN A 171 21.09 10.44 -4.01
N LEU A 172 21.65 9.84 -5.08
CA LEU A 172 21.92 8.41 -5.16
C LEU A 172 23.22 8.06 -4.42
N TYR A 173 23.17 6.96 -3.69
CA TYR A 173 24.26 6.33 -2.97
C TYR A 173 24.47 4.90 -3.49
N SER A 174 25.72 4.47 -3.60
CA SER A 174 26.06 3.11 -4.05
C SER A 174 25.90 2.05 -2.96
N ASN A 175 25.98 2.48 -1.70
CA ASN A 175 25.70 1.70 -0.49
C ASN A 175 25.22 2.66 0.61
N ALA A 176 24.94 2.17 1.82
CA ALA A 176 24.37 2.98 2.91
C ALA A 176 25.17 4.24 3.28
N THR A 177 26.47 4.32 2.97
CA THR A 177 27.36 5.42 3.40
C THR A 177 28.07 6.15 2.25
N THR A 178 28.11 5.58 1.04
CA THR A 178 28.89 6.11 -0.09
C THR A 178 28.01 6.86 -1.09
N SER A 179 28.06 8.19 -1.05
CA SER A 179 27.37 9.03 -2.03
C SER A 179 27.97 8.86 -3.42
N THR A 180 27.11 8.82 -4.44
CA THR A 180 27.53 8.98 -5.84
C THR A 180 27.41 10.45 -6.24
N THR A 181 27.82 10.79 -7.47
CA THR A 181 27.56 12.10 -8.08
C THR A 181 26.19 12.19 -8.77
N PHE A 182 25.45 11.09 -8.85
CA PHE A 182 24.17 11.02 -9.57
C PHE A 182 22.99 11.22 -8.62
N PRO A 183 21.90 11.88 -9.04
CA PRO A 183 20.69 11.98 -8.24
C PRO A 183 19.90 10.66 -8.29
N ALA A 184 19.02 10.45 -7.31
CA ALA A 184 17.96 9.45 -7.35
C ALA A 184 16.61 10.08 -7.73
N VAL A 185 16.39 11.35 -7.36
CA VAL A 185 15.21 12.13 -7.72
C VAL A 185 15.61 13.55 -8.07
N VAL A 186 15.10 14.07 -9.18
CA VAL A 186 15.34 15.46 -9.64
C VAL A 186 14.05 16.18 -9.98
N GLN A 187 14.08 17.50 -9.87
CA GLN A 187 13.05 18.39 -10.39
C GLN A 187 13.70 19.42 -11.34
N SER A 188 13.11 19.58 -12.52
CA SER A 188 13.50 20.62 -13.49
C SER A 188 13.42 22.01 -12.89
N THR A 189 14.19 22.97 -13.43
CA THR A 189 14.19 24.36 -12.97
C THR A 189 12.81 25.03 -13.07
N SER A 190 11.97 24.62 -14.03
CA SER A 190 10.61 25.12 -14.16
C SER A 190 9.64 24.54 -13.12
N GLY A 191 10.02 23.46 -12.43
CA GLY A 191 9.14 22.71 -11.53
C GLY A 191 8.13 21.81 -12.24
N HIS A 192 8.03 21.86 -13.58
CA HIS A 192 7.02 21.13 -14.35
C HIS A 192 7.42 19.69 -14.70
N GLY A 193 8.71 19.37 -14.71
CA GLY A 193 9.22 18.00 -14.81
C GLY A 193 9.84 17.54 -13.50
N THR A 194 9.46 16.36 -13.01
CA THR A 194 10.15 15.62 -11.94
C THR A 194 10.43 14.18 -12.37
N ALA A 195 11.64 13.68 -12.11
CA ALA A 195 12.00 12.31 -12.43
C ALA A 195 12.50 11.58 -11.18
N PHE A 196 11.92 10.42 -10.92
CA PHE A 196 12.53 9.37 -10.12
C PHE A 196 13.41 8.55 -11.08
N LEU A 197 14.72 8.50 -10.84
CA LEU A 197 15.65 7.76 -11.70
C LEU A 197 15.69 6.26 -11.41
N TYR A 198 14.76 5.80 -10.58
CA TYR A 198 14.44 4.41 -10.27
C TYR A 198 12.93 4.22 -10.34
N ASP A 199 12.46 2.98 -10.47
CA ASP A 199 11.02 2.71 -10.55
C ASP A 199 10.47 2.63 -9.12
N LEU A 200 9.88 3.72 -8.64
CA LEU A 200 9.34 3.80 -7.29
C LEU A 200 8.33 2.67 -7.00
N PRO A 201 7.34 2.35 -7.86
CA PRO A 201 6.46 1.19 -7.67
C PRO A 201 7.20 -0.12 -7.41
N THR A 202 8.14 -0.50 -8.29
CA THR A 202 8.98 -1.69 -8.10
C THR A 202 9.70 -1.66 -6.76
N ASN A 203 10.33 -0.54 -6.43
CA ASN A 203 11.04 -0.39 -5.16
C ASN A 203 10.11 -0.61 -3.95
N ILE A 204 8.94 0.02 -3.95
CA ILE A 204 7.96 -0.12 -2.86
C ILE A 204 7.50 -1.57 -2.73
N ILE A 205 7.13 -2.23 -3.82
CA ILE A 205 6.69 -3.63 -3.80
C ILE A 205 7.79 -4.50 -3.18
N TYR A 206 9.02 -4.34 -3.63
CA TYR A 206 10.17 -5.10 -3.12
C TYR A 206 10.54 -4.78 -1.68
N THR A 207 10.42 -3.53 -1.23
CA THR A 207 10.62 -3.18 0.19
C THR A 207 9.53 -3.80 1.06
N ARG A 208 8.28 -3.87 0.58
CA ARG A 208 7.13 -4.30 1.39
C ARG A 208 6.86 -5.80 1.34
N GLN A 209 7.18 -6.47 0.25
CA GLN A 209 6.91 -7.90 0.03
C GLN A 209 8.18 -8.77 -0.01
N GLY A 210 9.36 -8.15 0.10
CA GLY A 210 10.62 -8.87 0.09
C GLY A 210 11.09 -9.26 -1.33
N ASN A 211 12.16 -10.04 -1.37
CA ASN A 211 12.86 -10.45 -2.57
C ASN A 211 12.07 -11.51 -3.35
N PRO A 212 11.64 -11.26 -4.59
CA PRO A 212 10.95 -12.27 -5.40
C PRO A 212 11.78 -13.54 -5.63
N ASN A 213 13.11 -13.44 -5.63
CA ASN A 213 13.99 -14.60 -5.79
C ASN A 213 13.97 -15.54 -4.58
N ASN A 214 13.46 -15.08 -3.42
CA ASN A 214 13.33 -15.90 -2.22
C ASN A 214 11.94 -16.56 -2.12
N GLY A 215 11.05 -16.39 -3.10
CA GLY A 215 9.66 -16.87 -3.03
C GLY A 215 9.51 -18.37 -2.77
N ASN A 216 10.51 -19.19 -3.07
CA ASN A 216 10.50 -20.63 -2.73
C ASN A 216 11.78 -21.05 -2.00
N VAL A 217 12.39 -20.12 -1.26
CA VAL A 217 13.66 -20.35 -0.58
C VAL A 217 13.47 -20.21 0.93
N ASP A 218 13.41 -21.36 1.60
CA ASP A 218 13.57 -21.47 3.04
C ASP A 218 15.00 -21.03 3.41
N SER A 219 15.14 -19.82 3.93
CA SER A 219 16.43 -19.15 4.07
C SER A 219 17.12 -19.49 5.39
N ASP A 220 16.37 -19.93 6.39
CA ASP A 220 16.92 -20.42 7.66
C ASP A 220 17.04 -21.96 7.72
N GLY A 221 16.40 -22.67 6.79
CA GLY A 221 16.59 -24.10 6.54
C GLY A 221 15.86 -25.00 7.53
N ASP A 222 14.81 -24.50 8.19
CA ASP A 222 14.05 -25.26 9.19
C ASP A 222 12.92 -26.14 8.61
N GLY A 223 12.74 -26.09 7.29
CA GLY A 223 11.78 -26.89 6.52
C GLY A 223 10.43 -26.21 6.31
N ILE A 224 10.23 -24.97 6.76
CA ILE A 224 8.99 -24.23 6.59
C ILE A 224 9.29 -22.87 5.95
N LEU A 225 8.83 -22.67 4.72
CA LEU A 225 8.86 -21.35 4.08
C LEU A 225 7.93 -20.38 4.83
N ARG A 226 8.44 -19.20 5.19
CA ARG A 226 7.73 -18.15 5.91
C ARG A 226 7.87 -16.79 5.26
N THR A 227 7.02 -15.85 5.68
CA THR A 227 7.09 -14.45 5.23
C THR A 227 8.46 -13.81 5.48
N ILE A 228 9.15 -14.18 6.57
CA ILE A 228 10.47 -13.63 6.90
C ILE A 228 11.54 -14.06 5.88
N ASP A 229 11.44 -15.24 5.27
CA ASP A 229 12.42 -15.73 4.30
C ASP A 229 12.54 -14.84 3.08
N LEU A 230 11.47 -14.13 2.72
CA LEU A 230 11.48 -13.13 1.66
C LEU A 230 12.45 -11.97 1.95
N PHE A 231 12.84 -11.76 3.21
CA PHE A 231 13.73 -10.66 3.65
C PHE A 231 15.11 -11.12 4.09
N GLN A 232 15.28 -12.41 4.40
CA GLN A 232 16.53 -12.97 4.86
C GLN A 232 17.59 -13.02 3.74
N THR A 233 18.85 -13.15 4.15
CA THR A 233 19.93 -13.45 3.22
C THR A 233 19.70 -14.83 2.61
N SER A 234 19.68 -14.92 1.29
CA SER A 234 19.74 -16.20 0.56
C SER A 234 20.88 -16.15 -0.46
N GLY A 235 21.63 -17.25 -0.59
CA GLY A 235 22.76 -17.33 -1.52
C GLY A 235 24.00 -16.52 -1.14
N GLY A 236 24.11 -16.08 0.12
CA GLY A 236 25.20 -15.23 0.64
C GLY A 236 24.92 -13.72 0.51
N GLY A 237 25.65 -12.89 1.25
CA GLY A 237 25.53 -11.42 1.21
C GLY A 237 24.64 -10.80 2.29
N ALA A 238 24.28 -9.53 2.09
CA ALA A 238 23.43 -8.80 3.03
C ALA A 238 21.97 -9.25 2.93
N PRO A 239 21.19 -9.17 4.04
CA PRO A 239 19.75 -9.40 4.00
C PRO A 239 19.08 -8.41 3.03
N TRP A 240 17.90 -8.77 2.52
CA TRP A 240 17.16 -7.91 1.60
C TRP A 240 16.88 -6.55 2.22
N ILE A 241 16.43 -6.55 3.49
CA ILE A 241 16.30 -5.32 4.27
C ILE A 241 17.55 -5.05 5.09
N ASP A 242 18.04 -3.81 4.99
CA ASP A 242 19.12 -3.30 5.80
C ASP A 242 18.63 -3.09 7.25
N ARG A 243 19.17 -3.91 8.15
CA ARG A 243 18.82 -3.92 9.59
C ARG A 243 19.07 -2.58 10.27
N ASP A 244 20.04 -1.80 9.81
CA ASP A 244 20.31 -0.47 10.37
C ASP A 244 19.31 0.57 9.88
N LYS A 245 18.53 0.27 8.83
CA LYS A 245 17.48 1.14 8.30
C LYS A 245 16.06 0.75 8.74
N MET A 246 15.90 -0.39 9.40
CA MET A 246 14.61 -0.85 9.95
C MET A 246 13.91 0.17 10.89
N PRO A 247 14.61 1.01 11.68
CA PRO A 247 13.92 2.03 12.48
C PRO A 247 13.15 3.07 11.65
N ILE A 248 13.39 3.14 10.34
CA ILE A 248 12.75 4.08 9.42
C ILE A 248 11.74 3.32 8.55
N PRO A 249 10.49 3.79 8.42
CA PRO A 249 9.52 3.18 7.50
C PRO A 249 9.89 3.57 6.05
N GLN A 250 10.89 2.89 5.48
CA GLN A 250 11.57 3.31 4.26
C GLN A 250 10.62 3.46 3.06
N ALA A 251 9.69 2.51 2.89
CA ALA A 251 8.67 2.55 1.84
C ALA A 251 7.80 3.81 1.98
N ASP A 252 7.28 4.05 3.19
CA ASP A 252 6.39 5.17 3.49
C ASP A 252 7.09 6.52 3.28
N GLN A 253 8.37 6.66 3.64
CA GLN A 253 9.13 7.89 3.38
C GLN A 253 9.18 8.21 1.88
N GLN A 254 9.44 7.21 1.04
CA GLN A 254 9.54 7.40 -0.41
C GLN A 254 8.16 7.64 -1.07
N GLN A 255 7.11 6.96 -0.59
CA GLN A 255 5.72 7.23 -1.02
C GLN A 255 5.30 8.66 -0.67
N ARG A 256 5.59 9.08 0.57
CA ARG A 256 5.30 10.44 1.05
C ARG A 256 6.00 11.50 0.21
N LEU A 257 7.23 11.22 -0.26
CA LEU A 257 7.93 12.12 -1.18
C LEU A 257 7.16 12.29 -2.50
N LEU A 258 6.70 11.19 -3.12
CA LEU A 258 5.86 11.27 -4.33
C LEU A 258 4.58 12.09 -4.07
N ALA A 259 3.86 11.78 -2.98
CA ALA A 259 2.62 12.48 -2.64
C ALA A 259 2.84 13.99 -2.46
N ARG A 260 3.95 14.39 -1.81
CA ARG A 260 4.31 15.80 -1.61
C ARG A 260 4.76 16.51 -2.89
N LEU A 261 5.42 15.80 -3.82
CA LEU A 261 5.74 16.34 -5.15
C LEU A 261 4.46 16.60 -5.97
N ILE A 262 3.48 15.70 -5.88
CA ILE A 262 2.15 15.89 -6.49
C ILE A 262 1.42 17.06 -5.82
N GLN A 263 1.44 17.15 -4.49
CA GLN A 263 0.86 18.29 -3.76
C GLN A 263 1.50 19.62 -4.16
N GLN A 264 2.83 19.66 -4.27
CA GLN A 264 3.55 20.86 -4.72
C GLN A 264 3.10 21.29 -6.13
N ALA A 265 2.90 20.33 -7.04
CA ALA A 265 2.43 20.60 -8.39
C ALA A 265 0.97 21.12 -8.44
N ILE A 266 0.13 20.72 -7.49
CA ILE A 266 -1.31 21.02 -7.49
C ILE A 266 -1.68 22.25 -6.65
N THR A 267 -1.00 22.49 -5.53
CA THR A 267 -1.41 23.50 -4.53
C THR A 267 -1.49 24.93 -5.08
N ASN A 268 -0.68 25.25 -6.09
CA ASN A 268 -0.74 26.57 -6.75
C ASN A 268 -1.93 26.73 -7.72
N TYR A 269 -2.65 25.64 -8.00
CA TYR A 269 -3.74 25.60 -8.97
C TYR A 269 -5.10 25.34 -8.31
N GLN A 270 -5.17 24.39 -7.38
CA GLN A 270 -6.39 24.09 -6.63
C GLN A 270 -6.10 23.39 -5.30
N PRO A 271 -7.00 23.47 -4.30
CA PRO A 271 -6.92 22.62 -3.12
C PRO A 271 -7.00 21.15 -3.50
N MET A 272 -6.15 20.31 -2.90
CA MET A 272 -6.23 18.85 -3.06
C MET A 272 -6.61 18.23 -1.72
N PRO A 273 -7.84 17.69 -1.59
CA PRO A 273 -8.19 16.87 -0.44
C PRO A 273 -7.25 15.68 -0.33
N GLN A 274 -6.63 15.50 0.84
CA GLN A 274 -5.89 14.30 1.19
C GLN A 274 -6.65 13.62 2.32
N LEU A 275 -7.13 12.40 2.07
CA LEU A 275 -7.89 11.65 3.07
C LEU A 275 -6.93 11.09 4.11
N TRP A 276 -7.11 11.51 5.37
CA TRP A 276 -6.40 10.90 6.50
C TRP A 276 -7.08 9.60 6.89
N TYR A 277 -6.30 8.54 7.00
CA TYR A 277 -6.78 7.17 7.19
C TYR A 277 -6.98 6.79 8.67
N PHE A 278 -6.45 7.56 9.62
CA PHE A 278 -6.69 7.30 11.05
C PHE A 278 -7.87 8.11 11.61
N PRO A 279 -8.64 7.56 12.57
CA PRO A 279 -9.75 8.27 13.18
C PRO A 279 -9.34 9.62 13.80
N GLY A 280 -10.06 10.68 13.41
CA GLY A 280 -9.84 12.04 13.90
C GLY A 280 -8.42 12.54 13.59
N THR A 281 -7.67 12.89 14.64
CA THR A 281 -6.28 13.38 14.54
C THR A 281 -5.26 12.39 15.11
N THR A 282 -5.64 11.13 15.22
CA THR A 282 -4.79 10.08 15.79
C THR A 282 -3.58 9.83 14.90
N LYS A 283 -2.42 9.59 15.51
CA LYS A 283 -1.15 9.37 14.80
C LYS A 283 -0.83 7.89 14.57
N THR A 284 -1.49 6.99 15.28
CA THR A 284 -1.22 5.55 15.27
C THR A 284 -2.49 4.78 15.59
N VAL A 285 -2.71 3.66 14.89
CA VAL A 285 -3.74 2.67 15.22
C VAL A 285 -3.04 1.36 15.56
N LEU A 286 -3.51 0.69 16.60
CA LEU A 286 -3.10 -0.67 16.94
C LEU A 286 -4.20 -1.63 16.51
N ILE A 287 -3.85 -2.63 15.69
CA ILE A 287 -4.73 -3.74 15.35
C ILE A 287 -4.33 -4.90 16.24
N SER A 288 -5.23 -5.29 17.16
CA SER A 288 -5.00 -6.46 18.00
C SER A 288 -5.48 -7.71 17.29
N THR A 289 -4.65 -8.74 17.37
CA THR A 289 -4.93 -10.07 16.81
C THR A 289 -4.39 -11.13 17.76
N SER A 290 -5.09 -12.25 17.88
CA SER A 290 -4.66 -13.40 18.69
C SER A 290 -4.58 -14.68 17.87
N ASP A 291 -3.48 -15.42 18.05
CA ASP A 291 -3.29 -16.76 17.50
C ASP A 291 -3.75 -17.77 18.55
N ALA A 292 -4.78 -18.54 18.23
CA ALA A 292 -5.45 -19.36 19.22
C ALA A 292 -5.39 -20.85 18.86
N HIS A 293 -4.57 -21.61 19.58
CA HIS A 293 -4.34 -23.03 19.37
C HIS A 293 -5.25 -23.91 20.23
N ALA A 294 -6.52 -24.04 19.85
CA ALA A 294 -7.50 -24.89 20.54
C ALA A 294 -7.58 -24.64 22.06
N ASN A 295 -7.45 -23.37 22.45
CA ASN A 295 -7.41 -22.97 23.86
C ASN A 295 -8.73 -23.25 24.58
N PRO A 296 -8.73 -23.40 25.91
CA PRO A 296 -9.95 -23.42 26.71
C PRO A 296 -10.77 -22.12 26.58
N THR A 297 -12.12 -22.22 26.59
CA THR A 297 -13.02 -21.04 26.49
C THR A 297 -12.70 -19.94 27.51
N ASN A 298 -12.29 -20.28 28.73
CA ASN A 298 -11.96 -19.27 29.75
C ASN A 298 -10.73 -18.42 29.42
N TRP A 299 -9.80 -18.90 28.58
CA TRP A 299 -8.65 -18.10 28.14
C TRP A 299 -9.06 -17.03 27.14
N TYR A 300 -9.94 -17.37 26.19
CA TYR A 300 -10.54 -16.38 25.30
C TYR A 300 -11.34 -15.34 26.09
N GLN A 301 -12.14 -15.78 27.07
CA GLN A 301 -12.91 -14.86 27.92
C GLN A 301 -12.00 -13.87 28.65
N GLN A 302 -10.86 -14.30 29.16
CA GLN A 302 -9.89 -13.41 29.80
C GLN A 302 -9.37 -12.34 28.83
N VAL A 303 -9.01 -12.72 27.60
CA VAL A 303 -8.57 -11.74 26.58
C VAL A 303 -9.71 -10.78 26.23
N VAL A 304 -10.94 -11.29 26.03
CA VAL A 304 -12.13 -10.48 25.77
C VAL A 304 -12.38 -9.47 26.89
N ASP A 305 -12.30 -9.90 28.15
CA ASP A 305 -12.50 -9.03 29.32
C ASP A 305 -11.44 -7.92 29.38
N ILE A 306 -10.17 -8.27 29.14
CA ILE A 306 -9.07 -7.29 29.08
C ILE A 306 -9.34 -6.27 27.97
N MET A 307 -9.63 -6.73 26.75
CA MET A 307 -9.85 -5.85 25.61
C MET A 307 -11.06 -4.95 25.81
N ASN A 308 -12.18 -5.48 26.33
CA ASN A 308 -13.36 -4.70 26.67
C ASN A 308 -13.08 -3.66 27.77
N SER A 309 -12.26 -3.98 28.77
CA SER A 309 -11.87 -3.02 29.81
C SER A 309 -11.08 -1.82 29.28
N HIS A 310 -10.50 -1.95 28.08
CA HIS A 310 -9.78 -0.90 27.36
C HIS A 310 -10.55 -0.33 26.16
N ASN A 311 -11.84 -0.64 26.01
CA ASN A 311 -12.63 -0.27 24.83
C ASN A 311 -12.00 -0.73 23.50
N ALA A 312 -11.22 -1.80 23.53
CA ALA A 312 -10.52 -2.38 22.40
C ALA A 312 -11.23 -3.63 21.88
N LYS A 313 -10.87 -4.06 20.67
CA LYS A 313 -11.36 -5.27 20.02
C LYS A 313 -10.19 -6.09 19.52
N ASP A 314 -10.44 -7.39 19.41
CA ASP A 314 -9.44 -8.37 19.01
C ASP A 314 -10.01 -9.26 17.91
N THR A 315 -9.13 -9.69 17.02
CA THR A 315 -9.43 -10.72 16.02
C THR A 315 -8.74 -12.02 16.39
N PHE A 316 -9.50 -13.06 16.73
CA PHE A 316 -8.98 -14.37 17.08
C PHE A 316 -8.88 -15.26 15.84
N TYR A 317 -7.67 -15.66 15.47
CA TYR A 317 -7.41 -16.65 14.42
C TYR A 317 -7.36 -18.05 15.05
N LEU A 318 -8.33 -18.89 14.70
CA LEU A 318 -8.57 -20.16 15.37
C LEU A 318 -7.86 -21.32 14.66
N SER A 319 -7.09 -22.10 15.41
CA SER A 319 -6.67 -23.44 14.99
C SER A 319 -7.85 -24.42 15.08
N ILE A 320 -7.81 -25.51 14.30
CA ILE A 320 -8.74 -26.62 14.49
C ILE A 320 -8.51 -27.25 15.87
N GLY A 321 -9.59 -27.44 16.63
CA GLY A 321 -9.57 -28.13 17.91
C GLY A 321 -10.87 -27.94 18.70
N GLY A 322 -10.95 -28.60 19.86
CA GLY A 322 -12.10 -28.51 20.75
C GLY A 322 -12.02 -27.32 21.70
N GLY A 323 -13.10 -27.11 22.47
CA GLY A 323 -13.10 -26.21 23.64
C GLY A 323 -13.85 -24.90 23.44
N LEU A 324 -14.02 -24.43 22.20
CA LEU A 324 -14.79 -23.22 21.88
C LEU A 324 -16.17 -23.60 21.30
N THR A 325 -17.22 -22.86 21.69
CA THR A 325 -18.60 -23.11 21.23
C THR A 325 -19.12 -21.97 20.35
N ASP A 326 -20.06 -22.27 19.46
CA ASP A 326 -20.75 -21.23 18.67
C ASP A 326 -21.39 -20.16 19.55
N GLN A 327 -22.03 -20.55 20.65
CA GLN A 327 -22.63 -19.60 21.59
C GLN A 327 -21.62 -18.58 22.14
N SER A 328 -20.40 -19.03 22.48
CA SER A 328 -19.33 -18.13 22.95
C SER A 328 -18.89 -17.17 21.85
N VAL A 329 -18.65 -17.67 20.63
CA VAL A 329 -18.24 -16.84 19.48
C VAL A 329 -19.30 -15.79 19.14
N GLN A 330 -20.58 -16.18 19.08
CA GLN A 330 -21.68 -15.23 18.85
C GLN A 330 -21.72 -14.16 19.94
N THR A 331 -21.57 -14.56 21.21
CA THR A 331 -21.55 -13.62 22.35
C THR A 331 -20.43 -12.59 22.19
N TRP A 332 -19.20 -13.01 21.90
CA TRP A 332 -18.07 -12.09 21.74
C TRP A 332 -18.14 -11.25 20.46
N ARG A 333 -18.74 -11.78 19.38
CA ARG A 333 -19.04 -10.99 18.18
C ARG A 333 -20.04 -9.86 18.46
N THR A 334 -21.07 -10.08 19.29
CA THR A 334 -21.97 -8.98 19.70
C THR A 334 -21.26 -7.89 20.52
N GLN A 335 -20.12 -8.23 21.12
CA GLN A 335 -19.25 -7.27 21.82
C GLN A 335 -18.24 -6.60 20.87
N GLY A 336 -18.22 -6.98 19.59
CA GLY A 336 -17.38 -6.40 18.53
C GLY A 336 -16.06 -7.12 18.28
N HIS A 337 -15.84 -8.32 18.85
CA HIS A 337 -14.67 -9.14 18.51
C HIS A 337 -14.89 -9.89 17.19
N GLU A 338 -13.80 -10.25 16.52
CA GLU A 338 -13.83 -10.96 15.25
C GLU A 338 -13.13 -12.33 15.36
N PHE A 339 -13.56 -13.30 14.56
CA PHE A 339 -13.03 -14.66 14.57
C PHE A 339 -12.75 -15.11 13.14
N GLY A 340 -11.52 -15.55 12.90
CA GLY A 340 -11.05 -16.04 11.60
C GLY A 340 -10.36 -17.39 11.73
N ILE A 341 -9.79 -17.85 10.63
CA ILE A 341 -9.05 -19.12 10.56
C ILE A 341 -7.55 -18.89 10.80
N HIS A 342 -6.89 -19.90 11.39
CA HIS A 342 -5.43 -19.98 11.54
C HIS A 342 -4.89 -21.23 10.80
N PRO A 343 -4.91 -21.25 9.46
CA PRO A 343 -4.67 -22.45 8.67
C PRO A 343 -3.22 -22.93 8.77
N TYR A 344 -3.01 -24.24 8.72
CA TYR A 344 -1.68 -24.83 8.57
C TYR A 344 -1.26 -24.87 7.10
N ALA A 345 0.01 -24.60 6.81
CA ALA A 345 0.56 -24.83 5.47
C ALA A 345 0.86 -26.31 5.20
N ASN A 346 1.20 -27.06 6.24
CA ASN A 346 1.38 -28.51 6.21
C ASN A 346 1.12 -29.04 7.62
N LYS A 347 0.34 -30.11 7.74
CA LYS A 347 0.08 -30.83 8.99
C LYS A 347 -0.25 -32.28 8.68
N PRO A 348 0.72 -33.20 8.82
CA PRO A 348 0.46 -34.62 8.71
C PRO A 348 -0.53 -35.04 9.80
N ASP A 349 -1.63 -35.67 9.43
CA ASP A 349 -2.65 -36.12 10.37
C ASP A 349 -3.22 -37.47 9.92
N PRO A 350 -3.38 -38.46 10.83
CA PRO A 350 -4.00 -39.74 10.49
C PRO A 350 -5.49 -39.63 10.20
N TYR A 351 -6.15 -38.51 10.54
CA TYR A 351 -7.54 -38.23 10.20
C TYR A 351 -7.61 -37.46 8.86
N PRO A 352 -8.05 -38.10 7.76
CA PRO A 352 -7.92 -37.55 6.41
C PRO A 352 -8.48 -36.14 6.17
N PRO A 353 -9.63 -35.70 6.75
CA PRO A 353 -10.10 -34.34 6.48
C PRO A 353 -9.23 -33.26 7.13
N PHE A 354 -8.30 -33.59 8.03
CA PHE A 354 -7.32 -32.66 8.61
C PHE A 354 -5.88 -32.95 8.19
N ASN A 355 -5.67 -33.92 7.29
CA ASN A 355 -4.37 -34.23 6.74
C ASN A 355 -3.99 -33.20 5.66
N ILE A 356 -3.32 -32.12 6.07
CA ILE A 356 -3.00 -30.97 5.22
C ILE A 356 -1.62 -31.16 4.62
N THR A 357 -1.53 -31.13 3.29
CA THR A 357 -0.28 -31.37 2.54
C THR A 357 0.33 -30.08 1.96
N ASN A 358 -0.49 -29.04 1.74
CA ASN A 358 -0.07 -27.75 1.21
C ASN A 358 -0.99 -26.62 1.71
N LEU A 359 -0.56 -25.38 1.49
CA LEU A 359 -1.24 -24.19 2.01
C LEU A 359 -2.68 -24.03 1.48
N ASN A 360 -2.93 -24.27 0.19
CA ASN A 360 -4.29 -24.18 -0.36
C ASN A 360 -5.24 -25.15 0.35
N GLN A 361 -4.82 -26.41 0.48
CA GLN A 361 -5.59 -27.40 1.23
C GLN A 361 -5.79 -27.00 2.70
N GLY A 362 -4.81 -26.31 3.30
CA GLY A 362 -4.93 -25.72 4.63
C GLY A 362 -6.09 -24.73 4.71
N PHE A 363 -6.22 -23.83 3.75
CA PHE A 363 -7.34 -22.89 3.67
C PHE A 363 -8.69 -23.60 3.44
N ASP A 364 -8.75 -24.58 2.53
CA ASP A 364 -9.96 -25.38 2.26
C ASP A 364 -10.46 -26.03 3.56
N VAL A 365 -9.59 -26.80 4.21
CA VAL A 365 -9.89 -27.57 5.43
C VAL A 365 -10.35 -26.65 6.58
N TYR A 366 -9.67 -25.53 6.77
CA TYR A 366 -9.98 -24.60 7.84
C TYR A 366 -11.28 -23.83 7.61
N THR A 367 -11.57 -23.47 6.37
CA THR A 367 -12.81 -22.78 6.01
C THR A 367 -14.01 -23.71 6.19
N ASP A 368 -13.90 -24.96 5.74
CA ASP A 368 -14.93 -25.98 5.91
C ASP A 368 -15.17 -26.27 7.40
N TRP A 369 -14.11 -26.49 8.17
CA TRP A 369 -14.22 -26.68 9.61
C TRP A 369 -14.90 -25.50 10.31
N PHE A 370 -14.53 -24.26 9.96
CA PHE A 370 -15.11 -23.07 10.57
C PHE A 370 -16.62 -23.01 10.28
N GLY A 371 -17.02 -23.22 9.02
CA GLY A 371 -18.43 -23.20 8.61
C GLY A 371 -19.29 -24.33 9.21
N MET A 372 -18.67 -25.48 9.52
CA MET A 372 -19.34 -26.56 10.26
C MET A 372 -19.45 -26.30 11.76
N THR A 373 -18.54 -25.51 12.34
CA THR A 373 -18.43 -25.29 13.78
C THR A 373 -19.19 -24.06 14.25
N PHE A 374 -19.22 -23.00 13.44
CA PHE A 374 -19.78 -21.70 13.80
C PHE A 374 -20.84 -21.26 12.80
N SER A 375 -21.91 -20.64 13.30
CA SER A 375 -22.99 -20.11 12.47
C SER A 375 -22.64 -18.74 11.85
N SER A 376 -21.63 -18.05 12.38
CA SER A 376 -21.11 -16.79 11.81
C SER A 376 -20.17 -17.04 10.63
N PRO A 377 -20.07 -16.13 9.66
CA PRO A 377 -19.05 -16.21 8.62
C PRO A 377 -17.63 -16.07 9.20
N VAL A 378 -16.66 -16.65 8.51
CA VAL A 378 -15.24 -16.44 8.80
C VAL A 378 -14.86 -14.95 8.64
N SER A 379 -13.95 -14.46 9.47
CA SER A 379 -13.29 -13.16 9.26
C SER A 379 -12.72 -13.09 7.85
N ARG A 380 -12.70 -11.88 7.27
CA ARG A 380 -12.00 -11.61 6.01
C ARG A 380 -10.52 -11.28 6.23
N THR A 381 -9.98 -11.60 7.39
CA THR A 381 -8.57 -11.45 7.73
C THR A 381 -7.98 -12.80 8.11
N VAL A 382 -6.68 -12.98 7.91
CA VAL A 382 -6.01 -14.25 8.19
C VAL A 382 -4.63 -14.06 8.81
N ARG A 383 -4.26 -15.00 9.68
CA ARG A 383 -2.87 -15.30 10.00
C ARG A 383 -2.67 -16.80 9.86
N ILE A 384 -1.70 -17.19 9.05
CA ILE A 384 -1.34 -18.57 8.76
C ILE A 384 -0.45 -19.09 9.89
N HIS A 385 -0.62 -20.36 10.25
CA HIS A 385 0.19 -20.99 11.27
C HIS A 385 1.68 -20.88 10.95
N GLN A 386 2.48 -20.55 11.97
CA GLN A 386 3.94 -20.30 11.86
C GLN A 386 4.30 -19.19 10.86
N VAL A 387 3.35 -18.33 10.49
CA VAL A 387 3.47 -17.38 9.36
C VAL A 387 3.99 -18.05 8.08
N ALA A 388 3.60 -19.30 7.89
CA ALA A 388 3.98 -20.07 6.73
C ALA A 388 3.48 -19.39 5.46
N TRP A 389 4.29 -19.49 4.40
CA TRP A 389 4.09 -18.78 3.15
C TRP A 389 4.26 -19.73 1.97
N SER A 390 3.92 -19.26 0.77
CA SER A 390 4.05 -19.99 -0.49
C SER A 390 4.34 -19.01 -1.60
N GLY A 391 5.35 -19.32 -2.41
CA GLY A 391 5.77 -18.46 -3.52
C GLY A 391 6.17 -17.06 -3.08
N TRP A 392 6.25 -16.16 -4.05
CA TRP A 392 6.40 -14.73 -3.74
C TRP A 392 5.03 -14.09 -3.46
N THR A 393 4.03 -14.38 -4.29
CA THR A 393 2.65 -13.89 -4.14
C THR A 393 1.61 -15.00 -3.99
N ASP A 394 1.99 -16.27 -4.19
CA ASP A 394 1.06 -17.40 -4.28
C ASP A 394 0.18 -17.54 -3.02
N ALA A 395 0.73 -17.34 -1.82
CA ALA A 395 -0.06 -17.36 -0.59
C ALA A 395 -1.11 -16.23 -0.51
N ALA A 396 -0.82 -15.06 -1.08
CA ALA A 396 -1.79 -13.97 -1.18
C ALA A 396 -2.91 -14.32 -2.19
N ASP A 397 -2.56 -14.92 -3.32
CA ASP A 397 -3.54 -15.41 -4.30
C ASP A 397 -4.46 -16.49 -3.71
N ILE A 398 -3.88 -17.44 -2.96
CA ILE A 398 -4.63 -18.44 -2.20
C ILE A 398 -5.58 -17.74 -1.22
N ALA A 399 -5.10 -16.79 -0.43
CA ALA A 399 -5.92 -16.10 0.56
C ALA A 399 -7.12 -15.36 -0.08
N VAL A 400 -6.91 -14.67 -1.20
CA VAL A 400 -7.99 -13.98 -1.96
C VAL A 400 -9.01 -14.98 -2.51
N ASN A 401 -8.57 -16.12 -3.03
CA ASN A 401 -9.47 -17.18 -3.51
C ASN A 401 -10.35 -17.77 -2.40
N HIS A 402 -9.97 -17.58 -1.13
CA HIS A 402 -10.75 -17.97 0.04
C HIS A 402 -11.47 -16.78 0.73
N GLY A 403 -11.58 -15.64 0.05
CA GLY A 403 -12.34 -14.48 0.51
C GLY A 403 -11.62 -13.58 1.52
N MET A 404 -10.34 -13.82 1.77
CA MET A 404 -9.51 -12.97 2.64
C MET A 404 -9.17 -11.65 1.94
N ALA A 405 -9.18 -10.57 2.71
CA ALA A 405 -8.92 -9.21 2.27
C ALA A 405 -7.76 -8.54 3.02
N LEU A 406 -7.33 -9.10 4.16
CA LEU A 406 -6.17 -8.64 4.91
C LEU A 406 -5.36 -9.82 5.45
N ASP A 407 -4.06 -9.79 5.20
CA ASP A 407 -3.09 -10.74 5.72
C ASP A 407 -2.32 -10.13 6.90
N ALA A 408 -2.13 -10.91 7.98
CA ALA A 408 -1.43 -10.49 9.19
C ALA A 408 -0.16 -11.33 9.48
N ASN A 409 0.47 -11.92 8.45
CA ASN A 409 1.64 -12.79 8.55
C ASN A 409 2.99 -12.06 8.45
N PHE A 410 3.03 -10.83 7.94
CA PHE A 410 4.26 -10.05 7.84
C PHE A 410 4.57 -9.33 9.16
N TYR A 411 5.19 -10.04 10.11
CA TYR A 411 5.74 -9.46 11.33
C TYR A 411 7.18 -9.92 11.60
N ASN A 412 7.88 -9.13 12.42
CA ASN A 412 9.31 -9.33 12.68
C ASN A 412 9.51 -10.39 13.77
N TRP A 413 10.21 -11.47 13.45
CA TRP A 413 10.70 -12.41 14.45
C TRP A 413 11.93 -13.16 13.93
N GLY A 414 12.68 -13.75 14.85
CA GLY A 414 13.76 -14.70 14.54
C GLY A 414 15.18 -14.12 14.66
N PRO A 415 16.20 -14.99 14.77
CA PRO A 415 17.60 -14.60 14.98
C PRO A 415 18.21 -13.75 13.85
N TRP A 416 17.63 -13.82 12.65
CA TRP A 416 18.07 -13.01 11.51
C TRP A 416 17.95 -11.50 11.77
N LEU A 417 17.28 -11.04 12.82
CA LEU A 417 17.22 -9.63 13.19
C LEU A 417 18.45 -9.15 13.99
N GLN A 418 19.28 -10.07 14.49
CA GLN A 418 20.48 -9.71 15.21
C GLN A 418 21.56 -9.20 14.24
N LYS A 419 22.16 -8.06 14.55
CA LYS A 419 23.23 -7.45 13.77
C LYS A 419 24.59 -8.06 14.14
N PRO A 420 25.64 -7.87 13.30
CA PRO A 420 26.97 -8.37 13.60
C PRO A 420 27.57 -7.87 14.91
N ASP A 421 27.13 -6.70 15.39
CA ASP A 421 27.52 -6.13 16.68
C ASP A 421 26.79 -6.74 17.90
N GLY A 422 25.91 -7.71 17.68
CA GLY A 422 25.11 -8.38 18.71
C GLY A 422 23.82 -7.66 19.11
N SER A 423 23.59 -6.43 18.65
CA SER A 423 22.34 -5.70 18.90
C SER A 423 21.22 -6.16 17.98
N TRP A 424 19.96 -5.93 18.38
CA TRP A 424 18.78 -6.38 17.65
C TRP A 424 18.16 -5.25 16.85
N ALA A 425 17.82 -5.54 15.59
CA ALA A 425 17.07 -4.62 14.75
C ALA A 425 15.61 -4.57 15.21
N HIS A 426 15.10 -3.36 15.38
CA HIS A 426 13.70 -3.08 15.71
C HIS A 426 13.13 -2.05 14.73
N GLY A 427 11.85 -2.17 14.43
CA GLY A 427 11.14 -1.22 13.56
C GLY A 427 10.36 -1.92 12.44
N TYR A 428 10.52 -1.41 11.23
CA TYR A 428 9.63 -1.62 10.10
C TYR A 428 10.29 -2.51 9.05
N VAL A 429 9.83 -3.76 8.91
CA VAL A 429 10.29 -4.62 7.80
C VAL A 429 9.57 -4.28 6.49
N THR A 430 8.27 -4.01 6.56
CA THR A 430 7.41 -3.80 5.39
C THR A 430 6.84 -2.38 5.31
N GLY A 431 7.47 -1.42 5.99
CA GLY A 431 6.92 -0.06 6.18
C GLY A 431 6.13 0.09 7.48
N SER A 432 5.37 1.19 7.63
CA SER A 432 4.74 1.57 8.91
C SER A 432 3.57 0.68 9.38
N GLY A 433 3.24 -0.37 8.64
CA GLY A 433 2.06 -1.21 8.88
C GLY A 433 0.77 -0.68 8.23
N GLN A 434 0.83 0.40 7.44
CA GLN A 434 -0.30 0.82 6.61
C GLN A 434 -0.69 -0.30 5.63
N PRO A 435 -1.96 -0.71 5.57
CA PRO A 435 -2.38 -1.78 4.68
C PRO A 435 -2.22 -1.34 3.23
N MET A 436 -1.55 -2.18 2.43
CA MET A 436 -1.40 -2.01 1.00
C MET A 436 -1.65 -3.35 0.34
N LYS A 437 -2.15 -3.33 -0.90
CA LYS A 437 -2.38 -4.57 -1.66
C LYS A 437 -1.06 -5.27 -1.95
N PHE A 438 -1.10 -6.60 -1.95
CA PHE A 438 -0.10 -7.40 -2.62
C PHE A 438 -0.19 -7.15 -4.15
N ILE A 439 0.95 -7.28 -4.83
CA ILE A 439 1.06 -7.09 -6.29
C ILE A 439 0.40 -8.19 -7.11
#